data_AF-A0A6I6LNK8-F1
#
_entry.id   AF-A0A6I6LNK8-F1
#
_cell.length_a   1.000
_cell.length_b   1.000
_cell.length_c   1.000
_cell.angle_alpha   90.00
_cell.angle_beta   90.00
_cell.angle_gamma   90.00
#
_symmetry.space_group_name_H-M   'P 1'
#
loop_
_entity.id
_entity.type
_entity.pdbx_description
1 polymer ?
#
loop_
_entity_poly.entity_id
_entity_poly.type
_entity_poly.pdbx_seq_one_letter_code
_entity_poly.pdbx_strand_id
1 'polypeptide(L)'
;MNLLKSASLILCLVIAGCSSNSEKPTEIAVVPGPVIDPAWLDAYEPRLKDALKDSRFELERREGVLVVTAPVDASFNPDRPGMLLPVTLGPLSRVAKLVEGDEKTAVVVLGHADSTGPADLNREISRKRAGAVAAIFRLSGLKHDRLRIRGLGSDMPRASNEHQEGRALNRRVEMVLAPQPTLLALIAQYSEVPGEPTQVASAEVAKAK
;
A
#
# COMPACT_ATOMS: atom_id res chain seq x y z
N MET A 1 -47.69 -25.26 -73.61
CA MET A 1 -48.82 -25.62 -72.71
C MET A 1 -48.59 -24.91 -71.39
N ASN A 2 -49.25 -23.76 -71.15
CA ASN A 2 -50.57 -23.65 -70.47
C ASN A 2 -50.41 -23.98 -68.98
N LEU A 3 -50.84 -23.21 -67.97
CA LEU A 3 -51.84 -22.15 -67.81
C LEU A 3 -51.61 -21.62 -66.35
N LEU A 4 -51.35 -20.33 -66.08
CA LEU A 4 -52.29 -19.28 -65.63
C LEU A 4 -53.13 -19.53 -64.35
N LYS A 5 -53.11 -18.49 -63.47
CA LYS A 5 -54.05 -18.09 -62.36
C LYS A 5 -53.64 -18.57 -60.95
N SER A 6 -53.63 -17.80 -59.83
CA SER A 6 -54.38 -16.64 -59.32
C SER A 6 -53.53 -15.96 -58.20
N ALA A 7 -53.36 -14.65 -58.07
CA ALA A 7 -54.24 -13.58 -57.54
C ALA A 7 -54.57 -13.63 -56.02
N SER A 8 -54.19 -12.54 -55.31
CA SER A 8 -54.54 -12.10 -53.93
C SER A 8 -53.98 -12.92 -52.74
N LEU A 9 -53.57 -12.35 -51.60
CA LEU A 9 -54.02 -11.13 -50.92
C LEU A 9 -52.90 -10.64 -49.97
N ILE A 10 -52.80 -9.32 -49.84
CA ILE A 10 -51.91 -8.57 -48.95
C ILE A 10 -52.26 -8.84 -47.47
N LEU A 11 -51.24 -9.07 -46.64
CA LEU A 11 -51.31 -8.77 -45.20
C LEU A 11 -49.94 -8.23 -44.74
N CYS A 12 -49.83 -6.91 -44.66
CA CYS A 12 -48.74 -6.23 -43.95
C CYS A 12 -48.82 -6.55 -42.45
N LEU A 13 -47.77 -7.18 -41.91
CA LEU A 13 -47.47 -7.11 -40.49
C LEU A 13 -46.05 -6.53 -40.34
N VAL A 14 -45.97 -5.24 -40.07
CA VAL A 14 -44.74 -4.56 -39.71
C VAL A 14 -44.48 -4.87 -38.24
N ILE A 15 -43.58 -5.81 -37.96
CA ILE A 15 -43.07 -6.00 -36.61
C ILE A 15 -41.85 -5.08 -36.47
N ALA A 16 -42.07 -3.92 -35.88
CA ALA A 16 -41.01 -3.10 -35.32
C ALA A 16 -40.39 -3.85 -34.13
N GLY A 17 -39.32 -4.60 -34.40
CA GLY A 17 -38.50 -5.23 -33.37
C GLY A 17 -37.45 -4.23 -32.88
N CYS A 18 -37.69 -3.67 -31.70
CA CYS A 18 -36.74 -2.84 -30.97
C CYS A 18 -35.43 -3.60 -30.73
N SER A 19 -34.32 -3.05 -31.21
CA SER A 19 -32.97 -3.50 -30.90
C SER A 19 -32.64 -3.13 -29.44
N SER A 20 -32.84 -4.05 -28.51
CA SER A 20 -32.33 -3.91 -27.13
C SER A 20 -30.88 -4.40 -27.08
N ASN A 21 -29.94 -3.47 -26.97
CA ASN A 21 -28.58 -3.78 -26.52
C ASN A 21 -28.68 -4.25 -25.06
N SER A 22 -28.60 -5.55 -24.83
CA SER A 22 -28.32 -6.08 -23.49
C SER A 22 -26.83 -5.91 -23.22
N GLU A 23 -26.46 -4.83 -22.53
CA GLU A 23 -25.22 -4.81 -21.76
C GLU A 23 -25.32 -5.92 -20.71
N LYS A 24 -24.52 -6.98 -20.87
CA LYS A 24 -24.31 -7.97 -19.80
C LYS A 24 -23.82 -7.20 -18.58
N PRO A 25 -24.46 -7.37 -17.40
CA PRO A 25 -23.91 -6.84 -16.16
C PRO A 25 -22.50 -7.42 -15.98
N THR A 26 -21.49 -6.56 -15.98
CA THR A 26 -20.14 -6.92 -15.58
C THR A 26 -20.23 -7.41 -14.15
N GLU A 27 -20.04 -8.71 -13.95
CA GLU A 27 -19.89 -9.31 -12.64
C GLU A 27 -18.76 -8.56 -11.94
N ILE A 28 -19.13 -7.76 -10.93
CA ILE A 28 -18.16 -7.05 -10.10
C ILE A 28 -17.41 -8.15 -9.36
N ALA A 29 -16.20 -8.47 -9.83
CA ALA A 29 -15.33 -9.40 -9.15
C ALA A 29 -15.10 -8.85 -7.73
N VAL A 30 -15.70 -9.49 -6.73
CA VAL A 30 -15.50 -9.12 -5.33
C VAL A 30 -14.04 -9.43 -5.01
N VAL A 31 -13.21 -8.39 -4.91
CA VAL A 31 -11.83 -8.55 -4.44
C VAL A 31 -11.90 -9.08 -3.01
N PRO A 32 -11.40 -10.29 -2.73
CA PRO A 32 -11.44 -10.81 -1.37
C PRO A 32 -10.61 -9.89 -0.47
N GLY A 33 -11.20 -9.50 0.67
CA GLY A 33 -10.52 -8.68 1.66
C GLY A 33 -9.26 -9.36 2.21
N PRO A 34 -8.36 -8.60 2.86
CA PRO A 34 -7.11 -9.14 3.36
C PRO A 34 -7.35 -10.23 4.41
N VAL A 35 -6.76 -11.41 4.17
CA VAL A 35 -6.79 -12.50 5.15
C VAL A 35 -5.78 -12.19 6.25
N ILE A 36 -6.26 -11.87 7.44
CA ILE A 36 -5.43 -11.67 8.62
C ILE A 36 -5.06 -13.04 9.20
N ASP A 37 -3.78 -13.28 9.45
CA ASP A 37 -3.26 -14.50 10.07
C ASP A 37 -2.68 -14.19 11.47
N PRO A 38 -3.47 -14.35 12.54
CA PRO A 38 -3.00 -14.10 13.91
C PRO A 38 -1.82 -14.98 14.32
N ALA A 39 -1.77 -16.23 13.84
CA ALA A 39 -0.69 -17.15 14.18
C ALA A 39 0.63 -16.71 13.54
N TRP A 40 0.59 -16.20 12.31
CA TRP A 40 1.75 -15.57 11.68
C TRP A 40 2.21 -14.34 12.48
N LEU A 41 1.29 -13.45 12.90
CA LEU A 41 1.65 -12.26 13.69
C LEU A 41 2.36 -12.63 14.99
N ASP A 42 1.79 -13.59 15.74
CA ASP A 42 2.33 -14.04 17.03
C ASP A 42 3.70 -14.71 16.89
N ALA A 43 3.91 -15.46 15.81
CA ALA A 43 5.20 -16.11 15.53
C ALA A 43 6.26 -15.14 14.98
N TYR A 44 5.87 -14.15 14.19
CA TYR A 44 6.79 -13.30 13.43
C TYR A 44 7.24 -12.06 14.22
N GLU A 45 6.35 -11.46 15.02
CA GLU A 45 6.68 -10.29 15.85
C GLU A 45 7.90 -10.48 16.76
N PRO A 46 8.04 -11.56 17.57
CA PRO A 46 9.23 -11.72 18.42
C PRO A 46 10.52 -11.84 17.62
N ARG A 47 10.48 -12.42 16.41
CA ARG A 47 11.64 -12.50 15.50
C ARG A 47 12.03 -11.13 14.98
N LEU A 48 11.05 -10.27 14.66
CA LEU A 48 11.31 -8.87 14.32
C LEU A 48 11.87 -8.13 15.53
N LYS A 49 11.28 -8.26 16.73
CA LYS A 49 11.81 -7.63 17.95
C LYS A 49 13.28 -7.96 18.17
N ASP A 50 13.67 -9.22 17.97
CA ASP A 50 15.06 -9.65 18.04
C ASP A 50 15.93 -8.99 16.95
N ALA A 51 15.47 -8.99 15.69
CA ALA A 51 16.15 -8.33 14.58
C ALA A 51 16.36 -6.82 14.81
N LEU A 52 15.48 -6.17 15.58
CA LEU A 52 15.49 -4.73 15.85
C LEU A 52 16.30 -4.32 17.08
N LYS A 53 16.91 -5.27 17.82
CA LYS A 53 17.75 -4.95 18.98
C LYS A 53 18.84 -3.93 18.64
N ASP A 54 19.11 -3.05 19.59
CA ASP A 54 20.11 -1.98 19.52
C ASP A 54 19.88 -0.97 18.37
N SER A 55 18.64 -0.86 17.90
CA SER A 55 18.25 0.11 16.87
C SER A 55 17.31 1.18 17.42
N ARG A 56 17.08 2.21 16.60
CA ARG A 56 16.02 3.21 16.82
C ARG A 56 14.74 2.89 16.05
N PHE A 57 14.62 1.66 15.52
CA PHE A 57 13.43 1.27 14.81
C PHE A 57 12.31 0.93 15.79
N GLU A 58 11.08 1.24 15.40
CA GLU A 58 9.87 0.90 16.13
C GLU A 58 9.20 -0.31 15.46
N LEU A 59 8.44 -1.06 16.24
CA LEU A 59 7.62 -2.17 15.73
C LEU A 59 6.21 -2.06 16.32
N GLU A 60 5.21 -2.07 15.46
CA GLU A 60 3.80 -2.09 15.87
C GLU A 60 3.00 -3.10 15.03
N ARG A 61 1.91 -3.62 15.62
CA ARG A 61 0.84 -4.28 14.86
C ARG A 61 -0.12 -3.20 14.37
N ARG A 62 -0.44 -3.22 13.08
CA ARG A 62 -1.43 -2.30 12.48
C ARG A 62 -2.32 -3.11 11.55
N GLU A 63 -3.63 -3.13 11.77
CA GLU A 63 -4.60 -3.72 10.82
C GLU A 63 -4.23 -5.13 10.30
N GLY A 64 -3.73 -6.01 11.18
CA GLY A 64 -3.37 -7.38 10.82
C GLY A 64 -2.02 -7.55 10.11
N VAL A 65 -1.18 -6.51 10.09
CA VAL A 65 0.21 -6.55 9.59
C VAL A 65 1.20 -6.09 10.65
N LEU A 66 2.48 -6.38 10.43
CA LEU A 66 3.59 -5.87 11.25
C LEU A 66 4.24 -4.69 10.52
N VAL A 67 4.42 -3.58 11.23
CA VAL A 67 5.03 -2.37 10.67
C VAL A 67 6.31 -2.08 11.44
N VAL A 68 7.44 -2.14 10.74
CA VAL A 68 8.73 -1.65 11.26
C VAL A 68 8.94 -0.23 10.77
N THR A 69 9.09 0.72 11.70
CA THR A 69 9.29 2.13 11.38
C THR A 69 10.74 2.52 11.62
N ALA A 70 11.38 3.09 10.60
CA ALA A 70 12.70 3.70 10.67
C ALA A 70 12.56 5.24 10.69
N PRO A 71 12.74 5.89 11.86
CA PRO A 71 12.72 7.35 11.94
C PRO A 71 13.83 7.94 11.08
N VAL A 72 13.51 8.95 10.26
CA VAL A 72 14.46 9.50 9.29
C VAL A 72 15.68 10.09 9.99
N ASP A 73 15.46 10.87 11.04
CA ASP A 73 16.50 11.62 11.74
C ASP A 73 17.54 10.69 12.40
N ALA A 74 17.16 9.44 12.69
CA ALA A 74 18.05 8.41 13.23
C ALA A 74 18.62 7.46 12.16
N SER A 75 18.10 7.51 10.93
CA SER A 75 18.35 6.47 9.92
C SER A 75 19.06 6.97 8.66
N PHE A 76 18.99 8.28 8.39
CA PHE A 76 19.51 8.86 7.16
C PHE A 76 20.47 10.01 7.44
N ASN A 77 21.40 10.22 6.50
CA ASN A 77 22.28 11.38 6.52
C ASN A 77 21.45 12.66 6.24
N PRO A 78 21.53 13.69 7.11
CA PRO A 78 20.74 14.92 6.95
C PRO A 78 21.12 15.72 5.71
N ASP A 79 22.38 15.67 5.27
CA ASP A 79 22.89 16.39 4.11
C ASP A 79 22.70 15.63 2.79
N ARG A 80 22.41 14.32 2.86
CA ARG A 80 22.25 13.43 1.70
C ARG A 80 20.95 12.64 1.78
N PRO A 81 19.81 13.23 1.37
CA PRO A 81 18.52 12.57 1.43
C PRO A 81 18.50 11.30 0.58
N GLY A 82 18.38 10.15 1.24
CA GLY A 82 18.42 8.81 0.62
C GLY A 82 19.69 8.02 0.93
N MET A 83 20.66 8.59 1.64
CA MET A 83 21.81 7.84 2.17
C MET A 83 21.52 7.36 3.59
N LEU A 84 21.52 6.04 3.79
CA LEU A 84 21.39 5.43 5.11
C LEU A 84 22.64 5.70 5.95
N LEU A 85 22.47 5.87 7.26
CA LEU A 85 23.57 5.91 8.20
C LEU A 85 24.13 4.49 8.43
N PRO A 86 25.45 4.33 8.70
CA PRO A 86 26.04 3.02 8.97
C PRO A 86 25.36 2.25 10.12
N VAL A 87 24.95 2.97 11.18
CA VAL A 87 24.25 2.39 12.34
C VAL A 87 22.93 1.71 11.97
N THR A 88 22.30 2.14 10.88
CA THR A 88 21.04 1.63 10.37
C THR A 88 21.19 0.29 9.65
N LEU A 89 22.38 0.01 9.09
CA LEU A 89 22.59 -1.12 8.19
C LEU A 89 22.46 -2.47 8.89
N GLY A 90 22.97 -2.59 10.12
CA GLY A 90 22.91 -3.83 10.92
C GLY A 90 21.48 -4.32 11.17
N PRO A 91 20.63 -3.57 11.89
CA PRO A 91 19.25 -3.96 12.14
C PRO A 91 18.45 -4.13 10.85
N LEU A 92 18.61 -3.24 9.88
CA LEU A 92 17.92 -3.37 8.60
C LEU A 92 18.30 -4.65 7.84
N SER A 93 19.58 -5.03 7.84
CA SER A 93 20.03 -6.28 7.23
C SER A 93 19.48 -7.52 7.92
N ARG A 94 19.30 -7.48 9.25
CA ARG A 94 18.66 -8.58 9.99
C ARG A 94 17.18 -8.71 9.63
N VAL A 95 16.45 -7.60 9.53
CA VAL A 95 15.05 -7.61 9.04
C VAL A 95 14.99 -8.16 7.60
N ALA A 96 15.89 -7.70 6.72
CA ALA A 96 15.91 -8.16 5.33
C ALA A 96 16.18 -9.66 5.20
N LYS A 97 17.15 -10.20 5.94
CA LYS A 97 17.44 -11.65 5.99
C LYS A 97 16.29 -12.45 6.60
N LEU A 98 15.65 -11.92 7.64
CA LEU A 98 14.50 -12.55 8.26
C LEU A 98 13.36 -12.74 7.24
N VAL A 99 13.07 -11.71 6.46
CA VAL A 99 12.04 -11.73 5.40
C VAL A 99 12.46 -12.57 4.21
N GLU A 100 13.75 -12.57 3.85
CA GLU A 100 14.24 -13.40 2.75
C GLU A 100 14.06 -14.90 3.04
N GLY A 101 14.43 -15.33 4.26
CA GLY A 101 14.32 -16.72 4.71
C GLY A 101 12.89 -17.22 5.00
N ASP A 102 11.88 -16.36 4.92
CA ASP A 102 10.46 -16.76 4.90
C ASP A 102 9.89 -16.55 3.50
N GLU A 103 9.71 -17.66 2.76
CA GLU A 103 9.26 -17.59 1.37
C GLU A 103 7.86 -17.00 1.20
N LYS A 104 7.05 -17.01 2.25
CA LYS A 104 5.66 -16.53 2.22
C LYS A 104 5.54 -15.04 2.55
N THR A 105 6.54 -14.45 3.22
CA THR A 105 6.49 -13.06 3.65
C THR A 105 6.93 -12.11 2.55
N ALA A 106 6.17 -11.03 2.39
CA ALA A 106 6.48 -9.90 1.53
C ALA A 106 6.57 -8.61 2.34
N VAL A 107 7.15 -7.58 1.72
CA VAL A 107 7.30 -6.25 2.33
C VAL A 107 6.92 -5.14 1.35
N VAL A 108 6.18 -4.14 1.84
CA VAL A 108 6.05 -2.84 1.20
C VAL A 108 6.87 -1.82 1.98
N VAL A 109 7.75 -1.11 1.29
CA VAL A 109 8.53 -0.01 1.86
C VAL A 109 7.87 1.32 1.49
N LEU A 110 7.43 2.06 2.49
CA LEU A 110 6.73 3.34 2.35
C LEU A 110 7.61 4.46 2.91
N GLY A 111 7.96 5.42 2.08
CA GLY A 111 8.63 6.64 2.53
C GLY A 111 7.61 7.72 2.86
N HIS A 112 7.81 8.41 3.98
CA HIS A 112 7.01 9.56 4.40
C HIS A 112 7.90 10.79 4.62
N ALA A 113 7.29 11.96 4.49
CA ALA A 113 7.86 13.25 4.82
C ALA A 113 6.89 14.01 5.74
N ASP A 114 7.39 15.06 6.39
CA ASP A 114 6.52 16.08 6.99
C ASP A 114 6.00 17.05 5.91
N SER A 115 5.13 17.98 6.28
CA SER A 115 4.52 18.93 5.35
C SER A 115 5.37 20.17 5.05
N THR A 116 6.66 20.18 5.42
CA THR A 116 7.55 21.32 5.14
C THR A 116 8.05 21.25 3.69
N GLY A 117 8.04 22.39 3.00
CA GLY A 117 8.55 22.50 1.64
C GLY A 117 7.59 21.98 0.56
N PRO A 118 8.02 21.95 -0.71
CA PRO A 118 7.17 21.59 -1.84
C PRO A 118 6.73 20.12 -1.81
N ALA A 119 5.46 19.86 -2.14
CA ALA A 119 4.89 18.51 -2.15
C ALA A 119 5.66 17.55 -3.07
N ASP A 120 6.05 17.98 -4.27
CA ASP A 120 6.80 17.14 -5.22
C ASP A 120 8.18 16.77 -4.69
N LEU A 121 8.86 17.70 -4.01
CA LEU A 121 10.15 17.42 -3.37
C LEU A 121 9.98 16.40 -2.25
N ASN A 122 8.91 16.51 -1.45
CA ASN A 122 8.60 15.54 -0.40
C ASN A 122 8.30 14.14 -0.98
N ARG A 123 7.57 14.05 -2.09
CA ARG A 123 7.36 12.78 -2.82
C ARG A 123 8.67 12.20 -3.35
N GLU A 124 9.55 13.03 -3.89
CA GLU A 124 10.85 12.58 -4.40
C GLU A 124 11.76 12.06 -3.28
N ILE A 125 11.93 12.83 -2.21
CA ILE A 125 12.81 12.48 -1.08
C ILE A 125 12.29 11.23 -0.38
N SER A 126 11.00 11.17 -0.10
CA SER A 126 10.39 9.99 0.53
C SER A 126 10.58 8.73 -0.33
N ARG A 127 10.39 8.82 -1.65
CA ARG A 127 10.66 7.72 -2.59
C ARG A 127 12.13 7.30 -2.60
N LYS A 128 13.07 8.25 -2.58
CA LYS A 128 14.52 7.96 -2.50
C LYS A 128 14.87 7.20 -1.23
N ARG A 129 14.35 7.62 -0.08
CA ARG A 129 14.54 6.95 1.22
C ARG A 129 13.97 5.53 1.22
N ALA A 130 12.75 5.36 0.73
CA ALA A 130 12.14 4.03 0.58
C ALA A 130 12.96 3.12 -0.36
N GLY A 131 13.48 3.68 -1.46
CA GLY A 131 14.37 2.98 -2.38
C GLY A 131 15.67 2.51 -1.73
N ALA A 132 16.29 3.33 -0.88
CA ALA A 132 17.51 2.97 -0.16
C ALA A 132 17.29 1.80 0.81
N VAL A 133 16.18 1.81 1.54
CA VAL A 133 15.79 0.69 2.42
C VAL A 133 15.53 -0.57 1.60
N ALA A 134 14.77 -0.45 0.52
CA ALA A 134 14.45 -1.57 -0.37
C ALA A 134 15.68 -2.17 -1.07
N ALA A 135 16.74 -1.38 -1.30
CA ALA A 135 17.99 -1.88 -1.84
C ALA A 135 18.63 -2.92 -0.90
N ILE A 136 18.52 -2.75 0.42
CA ILE A 136 19.04 -3.74 1.40
C ILE A 136 18.28 -5.06 1.31
N PHE A 137 16.96 -5.02 1.12
CA PHE A 137 16.16 -6.23 0.88
C PHE A 137 16.59 -6.95 -0.41
N ARG A 138 16.78 -6.22 -1.51
CA ARG A 138 17.24 -6.79 -2.78
C ARG A 138 18.63 -7.41 -2.66
N LEU A 139 19.57 -6.70 -2.00
CA LEU A 139 20.93 -7.19 -1.75
C LEU A 139 20.95 -8.42 -0.84
N SER A 140 19.92 -8.59 -0.01
CA SER A 140 19.76 -9.77 0.83
C SER A 140 19.15 -10.97 0.08
N GLY A 141 18.73 -10.80 -1.18
CA GLY A 141 18.16 -11.87 -2.01
C GLY A 141 16.64 -11.84 -2.16
N LEU A 142 15.94 -10.83 -1.61
CA LEU A 142 14.49 -10.78 -1.67
C LEU A 142 14.00 -10.66 -3.12
N LYS A 143 13.12 -11.59 -3.53
CA LYS A 143 12.53 -11.64 -4.88
C LYS A 143 11.68 -10.40 -5.16
N HIS A 144 11.68 -9.95 -6.42
CA HIS A 144 11.04 -8.70 -6.85
C HIS A 144 9.53 -8.68 -6.59
N ASP A 145 8.85 -9.81 -6.75
CA ASP A 145 7.41 -9.96 -6.52
C ASP A 145 7.01 -9.87 -5.03
N ARG A 146 7.97 -10.05 -4.10
CA ARG A 146 7.77 -9.91 -2.65
C ARG A 146 8.18 -8.53 -2.10
N LEU A 147 8.60 -7.60 -2.96
CA LEU A 147 9.09 -6.27 -2.55
C LEU A 147 8.39 -5.15 -3.35
N ARG A 148 7.67 -4.28 -2.65
CA ARG A 148 7.07 -3.07 -3.25
C ARG A 148 7.61 -1.81 -2.57
N ILE A 149 7.59 -0.69 -3.28
CA ILE A 149 8.16 0.58 -2.82
C ILE A 149 7.23 1.73 -3.23
N ARG A 150 6.94 2.65 -2.32
CA ARG A 150 6.22 3.90 -2.61
C ARG A 150 6.80 5.07 -1.80
N GLY A 151 6.83 6.25 -2.40
CA GLY A 151 7.07 7.51 -1.68
C GLY A 151 5.76 8.27 -1.56
N LEU A 152 5.29 8.48 -0.34
CA LEU A 152 4.00 9.08 -0.04
C LEU A 152 4.09 10.59 0.22
N GLY A 153 5.31 11.15 0.30
CA GLY A 153 5.48 12.54 0.72
C GLY A 153 4.80 12.79 2.07
N SER A 154 4.05 13.88 2.17
CA SER A 154 3.33 14.28 3.37
C SER A 154 1.87 13.80 3.42
N ASP A 155 1.44 12.94 2.49
CA ASP A 155 0.02 12.60 2.29
C ASP A 155 -0.59 11.79 3.45
N MET A 156 0.24 11.09 4.23
CA MET A 156 -0.18 10.19 5.31
C MET A 156 0.55 10.54 6.63
N PRO A 157 0.22 11.67 7.26
CA PRO A 157 0.83 12.08 8.53
C PRO A 157 0.38 11.15 9.67
N ARG A 158 1.31 10.82 10.57
CA ARG A 158 1.04 10.08 11.83
C ARG A 158 0.81 11.02 13.01
N ALA A 159 1.26 12.27 12.89
CA ALA A 159 1.11 13.32 13.90
C ALA A 159 0.88 14.69 13.25
N SER A 160 0.47 15.69 14.05
CA SER A 160 0.34 17.08 13.58
C SER A 160 1.67 17.61 13.01
N ASN A 161 1.61 18.37 11.92
CA ASN A 161 2.78 19.04 11.34
C ASN A 161 3.06 20.42 11.96
N GLU A 162 2.19 20.89 12.86
CA GLU A 162 2.30 22.22 13.49
C GLU A 162 3.56 22.35 14.34
N HIS A 163 3.98 21.27 14.99
CA HIS A 163 5.12 21.25 15.92
C HIS A 163 6.27 20.38 15.43
N GLN A 164 7.48 20.69 15.90
CA GLN A 164 8.71 20.02 15.44
C GLN A 164 8.70 18.53 15.76
N GLU A 165 8.18 18.16 16.92
CA GLU A 165 8.05 16.79 17.42
C GLU A 165 7.14 15.98 16.48
N GLY A 166 5.98 16.52 16.12
CA GLY A 166 5.05 15.87 15.20
C GLY A 166 5.62 15.74 13.78
N ARG A 167 6.34 16.75 13.29
CA ARG A 167 7.08 16.65 12.02
C ARG A 167 8.14 15.55 12.06
N ALA A 168 8.87 15.39 13.17
CA ALA A 168 9.86 14.32 13.32
C ALA A 168 9.21 12.93 13.24
N LEU A 169 8.03 12.75 13.85
CA LEU A 169 7.25 11.52 13.72
C LEU A 169 6.77 11.27 12.28
N ASN A 170 6.46 12.33 11.53
CA ASN A 170 6.04 12.20 10.13
C ASN A 170 7.19 11.83 9.19
N ARG A 171 8.42 12.28 9.47
CA ARG A 171 9.62 11.88 8.72
C ARG A 171 10.05 10.46 9.08
N ARG A 172 9.51 9.48 8.37
CA ARG A 172 9.78 8.05 8.60
C ARG A 172 9.82 7.24 7.32
N VAL A 173 10.42 6.06 7.40
CA VAL A 173 10.22 4.98 6.42
C VAL A 173 9.57 3.81 7.13
N GLU A 174 8.45 3.33 6.62
CA GLU A 174 7.75 2.15 7.14
C GLU A 174 8.06 0.94 6.26
N MET A 175 8.33 -0.20 6.88
CA MET A 175 8.38 -1.51 6.26
C MET A 175 7.17 -2.29 6.74
N VAL A 176 6.19 -2.46 5.86
CA VAL A 176 4.94 -3.17 6.14
C VAL A 176 5.10 -4.62 5.73
N LEU A 177 5.02 -5.54 6.70
CA LEU A 177 5.32 -6.95 6.54
C LEU A 177 4.08 -7.80 6.80
N ALA A 178 3.82 -8.74 5.89
CA ALA A 178 2.73 -9.70 5.98
C ALA A 178 3.00 -10.89 5.05
N PRO A 179 2.23 -12.00 5.17
CA PRO A 179 2.12 -12.96 4.09
C PRO A 179 1.75 -12.26 2.78
N GLN A 180 2.38 -12.67 1.67
CA GLN A 180 2.22 -12.02 0.37
C GLN A 180 0.76 -11.88 -0.09
N PRO A 181 -0.13 -12.89 0.07
CA PRO A 181 -1.54 -12.75 -0.29
C PRO A 181 -2.24 -11.64 0.51
N THR A 182 -2.00 -11.57 1.83
CA THR A 182 -2.54 -10.52 2.71
C THR A 182 -2.08 -9.14 2.25
N LEU A 183 -0.79 -8.99 1.95
CA LEU A 183 -0.21 -7.73 1.52
C LEU A 183 -0.78 -7.26 0.18
N LEU A 184 -0.96 -8.18 -0.77
CA LEU A 184 -1.54 -7.86 -2.08
C LEU A 184 -3.00 -7.43 -1.96
N ALA A 185 -3.79 -8.13 -1.13
CA ALA A 185 -5.18 -7.76 -0.87
C ALA A 185 -5.31 -6.37 -0.24
N LEU A 186 -4.45 -6.03 0.72
CA LEU A 186 -4.40 -4.68 1.30
C LEU A 186 -4.11 -3.62 0.24
N ILE A 187 -3.08 -3.82 -0.59
CA ILE A 187 -2.72 -2.86 -1.65
C ILE A 187 -3.86 -2.68 -2.65
N ALA A 188 -4.54 -3.77 -3.05
CA ALA A 188 -5.66 -3.72 -3.98
C ALA A 188 -6.82 -2.89 -3.40
N GLN A 189 -7.18 -3.14 -2.15
CA GLN A 189 -8.23 -2.40 -1.45
C GLN A 189 -7.99 -0.88 -1.44
N TYR A 190 -6.74 -0.44 -1.23
CA TYR A 190 -6.39 0.99 -1.23
C TYR A 190 -6.20 1.59 -2.63
N SER A 191 -6.03 0.77 -3.67
CA SER A 191 -5.86 1.25 -5.06
C SER A 191 -7.19 1.44 -5.78
N GLU A 192 -8.25 0.80 -5.30
CA GLU A 192 -9.59 0.83 -5.90
C GLU A 192 -10.49 1.94 -5.33
N VAL A 193 -10.09 2.60 -4.23
CA VAL A 193 -10.79 3.79 -3.69
C VAL A 193 -10.27 5.04 -4.41
N PRO A 194 -11.07 5.72 -5.26
CA PRO A 194 -10.66 6.98 -5.84
C PRO A 194 -10.64 8.06 -4.75
N GLY A 195 -9.45 8.41 -4.28
CA GLY A 195 -9.10 9.76 -3.85
C GLY A 195 -9.98 10.47 -2.81
N GLU A 196 -10.36 9.84 -1.70
CA GLU A 196 -10.71 10.61 -0.50
C GLU A 196 -9.68 10.36 0.62
N PRO A 197 -9.01 11.41 1.13
CA PRO A 197 -8.13 11.29 2.28
C PRO A 197 -8.99 10.88 3.47
N THR A 198 -8.63 9.76 4.09
CA THR A 198 -9.25 9.28 5.33
C THR A 198 -9.05 10.34 6.41
N GLN A 199 -10.03 11.24 6.58
CA GLN A 199 -10.21 12.03 7.79
C GLN A 199 -10.69 11.09 8.90
N VAL A 200 -9.80 10.25 9.41
CA VAL A 200 -9.98 9.67 10.73
C VAL A 200 -9.46 10.68 11.74
N ALA A 201 -10.36 11.11 12.64
CA ALA A 201 -10.19 12.05 13.76
C ALA A 201 -10.42 13.55 13.48
N SER A 202 -11.60 13.92 13.01
CA SER A 202 -12.19 15.25 13.34
C SER A 202 -13.73 15.23 13.39
N ALA A 203 -14.31 14.13 13.86
CA ALA A 203 -15.77 14.00 14.06
C ALA A 203 -16.10 13.51 15.47
N GLU A 204 -15.50 14.10 16.51
CA GLU A 204 -16.01 13.92 17.88
C GLU A 204 -15.72 15.14 18.80
N VAL A 205 -16.03 16.36 18.34
CA VAL A 205 -16.15 17.54 19.25
C VAL A 205 -17.39 18.40 18.93
N ALA A 206 -18.13 18.16 17.86
CA ALA A 206 -19.31 18.95 17.51
C ALA A 206 -20.62 18.27 17.96
N LYS A 207 -20.74 17.92 19.25
CA LYS A 207 -22.03 17.62 19.90
C LYS A 207 -21.95 17.81 21.42
N ALA A 208 -21.52 18.99 21.83
CA ALA A 208 -21.78 19.50 23.18
C ALA A 208 -21.90 21.02 23.10
N LYS A 209 -23.10 21.49 22.74
CA LYS A 209 -23.58 22.83 23.09
C LYS A 209 -25.08 22.76 23.30
#